data_AF-A0A8J4B651-F1
#
_entry.id   AF-A0A8J4B651-F1
#
_cell.length_a   1.000
_cell.length_b   1.000
_cell.length_c   1.000
_cell.angle_alpha   90.00
_cell.angle_beta   90.00
_cell.angle_gamma   90.00
#
_symmetry.space_group_name_H-M   'P 1'
#
loop_
_entity.id
_entity.type
_entity.pdbx_description
1 polymer ?
#
loop_
_entity_poly.entity_id
_entity_poly.type
_entity_poly.pdbx_seq_one_letter_code
_entity_poly.pdbx_strand_id
1 'polypeptide(L)'
;MVTKDADSKATATKRPVAMTSKTSVSSAAVSRTAASPSRLRAGTTAKPAAIPPATSSASSKPPGVKTSTSSKPVSSLKSPAGSATASKPAGASSSSKSGSTTGKAGSKGGAKSSGKSGVSKGSAEHEAEFEAADPGPDPAEEAARKAELEAKAAAEMEALRRAAWQAQMEYERKQEAKRRQQREEEAKRKKEEAALRKSLLEAAYDGEDDLINAGLSRAREAGYLRPDPVEAADGHGNTLLSEAAAGGAVRTVQMLLQLGADPNSRGEFLRTPLWRAAFLGKEEVVPALLQGGADPRVGNEGGELPEHVAPPAIKEIIKAWDVAKTDKLIQQIESRRLECVAAVQAERALAVRGCEESLAAAEETNSRVQQALKHARMELEKRIHEYDTCVEEKKPEGLTQVALDQVHLAEQAVEDTRKRAVEAAEALDETRLRLRREQQQQLAEGGAEAEALPGVQVAVRALNDVLIRDVGGLIAASGKWPLVIDTSGQASVFLRYQDTNYVNALNSRHMEPHMLRRSLLGSIRYGKAMVLDLQDCDLWPEMPRMFDQVQPGLLAALMDKSLLAGERYASLIRAEDGEEYDKNKFQESRIKAFGFLVITAARIPNPQLLAQTYAVRVMITE
;
A
#
# COMPACT_ATOMS: atom_id res chain seq x y z
N MET A 1 -14.60 -27.09 50.46
CA MET A 1 -14.42 -25.63 50.61
C MET A 1 -12.93 -25.37 50.73
N VAL A 2 -12.39 -24.54 49.82
CA VAL A 2 -11.44 -23.42 50.10
C VAL A 2 -10.21 -23.75 50.97
N THR A 3 -8.95 -23.54 50.63
CA THR A 3 -8.19 -22.96 49.50
C THR A 3 -6.70 -23.14 49.86
N LYS A 4 -5.84 -23.30 48.83
CA LYS A 4 -4.57 -22.60 48.61
C LYS A 4 -3.41 -22.59 49.63
N ASP A 5 -2.28 -22.99 49.05
CA ASP A 5 -1.04 -22.21 48.89
C ASP A 5 0.09 -22.24 49.92
N ALA A 6 1.25 -22.55 49.35
CA ALA A 6 2.53 -21.81 49.42
C ALA A 6 3.49 -22.12 50.58
N ASP A 7 4.37 -23.05 50.25
CA ASP A 7 5.79 -22.82 49.96
C ASP A 7 6.76 -22.32 51.03
N SER A 8 7.78 -23.16 51.12
CA SER A 8 8.94 -23.22 51.95
C SER A 8 10.13 -22.39 51.46
N LYS A 9 10.89 -21.95 52.46
CA LYS A 9 12.26 -21.40 52.45
C LYS A 9 13.23 -22.04 51.44
N ALA A 10 13.89 -21.16 50.68
CA ALA A 10 15.33 -20.99 50.50
C ALA A 10 16.28 -22.17 50.78
N THR A 11 17.05 -22.57 49.76
CA THR A 11 18.44 -23.06 49.91
C THR A 11 19.29 -22.72 48.68
N ALA A 12 20.49 -22.20 48.96
CA ALA A 12 21.51 -21.73 48.02
C ALA A 12 22.35 -22.87 47.41
N THR A 13 22.89 -22.69 46.19
CA THR A 13 24.13 -23.38 45.79
C THR A 13 24.91 -22.69 44.64
N LYS A 14 26.07 -22.14 45.05
CA LYS A 14 27.42 -22.08 44.44
C LYS A 14 27.64 -21.97 42.91
N ARG A 15 28.39 -20.91 42.55
CA ARG A 15 29.35 -20.83 41.43
C ARG A 15 30.55 -21.78 41.60
N PRO A 16 31.26 -22.09 40.51
CA PRO A 16 32.72 -22.12 40.56
C PRO A 16 33.41 -21.31 39.44
N VAL A 17 34.65 -20.92 39.72
CA VAL A 17 35.57 -20.11 38.90
C VAL A 17 36.78 -20.97 38.50
N ALA A 18 37.17 -20.83 37.22
CA ALA A 18 38.48 -20.99 36.56
C ALA A 18 39.39 -22.20 36.82
N MET A 19 39.93 -22.76 35.72
CA MET A 19 41.37 -23.04 35.62
C MET A 19 41.86 -23.12 34.16
N THR A 20 43.10 -22.68 33.99
CA THR A 20 43.90 -22.46 32.76
C THR A 20 44.69 -23.69 32.33
N SER A 21 45.00 -23.84 31.03
CA SER A 21 46.28 -24.44 30.59
C SER A 21 46.66 -24.08 29.15
N LYS A 22 47.92 -23.69 28.97
CA LYS A 22 48.65 -23.37 27.73
C LYS A 22 49.11 -24.62 26.97
N THR A 23 49.47 -24.43 25.69
CA THR A 23 50.44 -25.10 24.78
C THR A 23 49.77 -25.49 23.44
N SER A 24 50.38 -25.48 22.25
CA SER A 24 51.57 -24.85 21.65
C SER A 24 51.52 -25.18 20.15
N VAL A 25 51.97 -24.24 19.32
CA VAL A 25 52.52 -24.31 17.94
C VAL A 25 52.67 -25.70 17.29
N SER A 26 52.15 -25.91 16.06
CA SER A 26 52.95 -26.42 14.92
C SER A 26 52.22 -26.31 13.57
N SER A 27 53.04 -26.13 12.53
CA SER A 27 52.79 -25.89 11.12
C SER A 27 52.54 -27.15 10.28
N ALA A 28 51.80 -27.03 9.17
CA ALA A 28 52.01 -27.69 7.86
C ALA A 28 50.94 -27.11 6.89
N ALA A 29 51.19 -26.46 5.75
CA ALA A 29 52.07 -26.72 4.60
C ALA A 29 51.77 -28.04 3.87
N VAL A 30 50.81 -28.03 2.93
CA VAL A 30 50.75 -28.92 1.73
C VAL A 30 50.04 -28.14 0.62
N SER A 31 50.75 -27.52 -0.32
CA SER A 31 51.21 -28.05 -1.62
C SER A 31 50.12 -28.14 -2.69
N ARG A 32 50.29 -27.26 -3.68
CA ARG A 32 49.69 -27.27 -5.01
C ARG A 32 50.14 -28.52 -5.77
N THR A 33 49.23 -29.13 -6.54
CA THR A 33 49.60 -29.93 -7.71
C THR A 33 48.61 -29.70 -8.85
N ALA A 34 49.21 -29.50 -10.03
CA ALA A 34 48.62 -29.16 -11.29
C ALA A 34 47.93 -30.33 -11.99
N ALA A 35 46.99 -30.03 -12.88
CA ALA A 35 46.80 -30.74 -14.15
C ALA A 35 45.93 -29.92 -15.11
N SER A 36 46.54 -29.42 -16.19
CA SER A 36 45.83 -29.19 -17.46
C SER A 36 45.65 -30.53 -18.19
N PRO A 37 44.75 -30.62 -19.19
CA PRO A 37 45.28 -30.52 -20.54
C PRO A 37 44.45 -29.66 -21.51
N SER A 38 45.21 -29.11 -22.45
CA SER A 38 44.91 -28.38 -23.68
C SER A 38 44.07 -29.12 -24.73
N ARG A 39 43.28 -28.39 -25.56
CA ARG A 39 43.60 -28.08 -26.98
C ARG A 39 42.47 -27.36 -27.76
N LEU A 40 42.86 -26.23 -28.38
CA LEU A 40 42.56 -25.71 -29.75
C LEU A 40 41.10 -25.30 -30.09
N ARG A 41 40.81 -24.10 -30.62
CA ARG A 41 41.34 -23.48 -31.86
C ARG A 41 41.23 -21.93 -31.87
N ALA A 42 42.14 -21.29 -32.62
CA ALA A 42 42.32 -19.86 -32.94
C ALA A 42 41.12 -19.20 -33.67
N GLY A 43 40.98 -17.89 -33.86
CA GLY A 43 41.79 -16.67 -33.64
C GLY A 43 40.91 -15.46 -34.03
N THR A 44 41.13 -14.23 -33.58
CA THR A 44 41.85 -13.18 -34.34
C THR A 44 41.83 -11.86 -33.54
N THR A 45 42.79 -11.02 -33.90
CA THR A 45 43.33 -9.79 -33.32
C THR A 45 42.38 -8.58 -33.23
N ALA A 46 42.48 -7.77 -32.16
CA ALA A 46 42.82 -6.32 -32.22
C ALA A 46 42.72 -5.64 -30.84
N LYS A 47 43.72 -4.81 -30.53
CA LYS A 47 43.91 -4.00 -29.31
C LYS A 47 43.01 -2.74 -29.30
N PRO A 48 42.81 -2.08 -28.13
CA PRO A 48 41.84 -1.01 -27.95
C PRO A 48 42.40 0.37 -28.30
N ALA A 49 41.58 1.23 -28.90
CA ALA A 49 41.93 2.61 -29.22
C ALA A 49 41.30 3.58 -28.21
N ALA A 50 42.14 4.52 -27.77
CA ALA A 50 41.85 5.62 -26.88
C ALA A 50 40.88 6.64 -27.49
N ILE A 51 40.13 7.32 -26.62
CA ILE A 51 39.26 8.45 -26.94
C ILE A 51 40.07 9.75 -26.76
N PRO A 52 40.28 10.57 -27.81
CA PRO A 52 40.77 11.94 -27.66
C PRO A 52 39.62 12.97 -27.55
N PRO A 53 39.89 14.17 -26.99
CA PRO A 53 38.90 15.23 -26.78
C PRO A 53 38.77 16.15 -28.00
N ALA A 54 37.59 16.73 -28.20
CA ALA A 54 37.34 17.71 -29.25
C ALA A 54 37.27 19.15 -28.70
N THR A 55 38.18 19.98 -29.20
CA THR A 55 38.23 21.44 -29.07
C THR A 55 37.55 22.12 -30.26
N SER A 56 36.77 23.16 -29.97
CA SER A 56 36.57 24.45 -30.68
C SER A 56 36.65 24.58 -32.22
N SER A 57 35.63 25.21 -32.81
CA SER A 57 35.75 26.43 -33.67
C SER A 57 34.33 26.99 -33.92
N ALA A 58 34.04 28.24 -33.52
CA ALA A 58 33.98 29.46 -34.36
C ALA A 58 32.82 29.42 -35.39
N SER A 59 31.98 30.43 -35.64
CA SER A 59 32.02 31.89 -35.49
C SER A 59 30.64 32.45 -35.92
N SER A 60 30.29 33.63 -35.43
CA SER A 60 29.55 34.72 -36.12
C SER A 60 28.28 35.28 -35.46
N LYS A 61 28.42 36.54 -35.05
CA LYS A 61 27.45 37.62 -34.80
C LYS A 61 28.19 38.91 -35.22
N PRO A 62 27.56 40.10 -35.38
CA PRO A 62 26.16 40.48 -35.62
C PRO A 62 26.07 41.51 -36.81
N PRO A 63 24.99 42.31 -37.01
CA PRO A 63 24.88 43.61 -36.32
C PRO A 63 23.44 44.10 -35.97
N GLY A 64 23.35 45.12 -35.10
CA GLY A 64 22.14 45.95 -34.79
C GLY A 64 21.78 46.92 -35.94
N VAL A 65 20.81 47.84 -35.88
CA VAL A 65 20.26 48.78 -34.87
C VAL A 65 18.96 49.36 -35.51
N LYS A 66 17.85 49.68 -34.80
CA LYS A 66 17.35 51.06 -34.48
C LYS A 66 15.91 51.06 -33.91
N THR A 67 15.74 51.63 -32.71
CA THR A 67 14.78 52.69 -32.23
C THR A 67 13.43 52.84 -32.97
N SER A 68 12.22 53.01 -32.40
CA SER A 68 11.68 53.84 -31.28
C SER A 68 10.12 53.68 -31.33
N THR A 69 9.28 53.72 -30.29
CA THR A 69 8.77 54.86 -29.50
C THR A 69 7.52 54.40 -28.69
N SER A 70 7.22 55.07 -27.56
CA SER A 70 5.87 55.37 -26.99
C SER A 70 5.03 54.20 -26.41
N SER A 71 4.34 54.25 -25.26
CA SER A 71 4.08 55.23 -24.19
C SER A 71 3.43 54.51 -22.98
N LYS A 72 3.34 55.21 -21.84
CA LYS A 72 3.05 54.74 -20.48
C LYS A 72 1.53 54.63 -20.11
N PRO A 73 1.20 54.08 -18.92
CA PRO A 73 -0.12 53.56 -18.49
C PRO A 73 -0.87 54.49 -17.52
N VAL A 74 -2.17 54.25 -17.23
CA VAL A 74 -2.85 54.77 -16.02
C VAL A 74 -4.13 53.97 -15.65
N SER A 75 -4.16 53.41 -14.42
CA SER A 75 -5.22 53.41 -13.36
C SER A 75 -6.72 53.15 -13.71
N SER A 76 -7.65 52.74 -12.85
CA SER A 76 -7.73 52.32 -11.44
C SER A 76 -9.22 52.07 -11.09
N LEU A 77 -9.43 51.33 -9.99
CA LEU A 77 -10.50 51.47 -8.99
C LEU A 77 -11.95 50.91 -9.20
N LYS A 78 -12.32 50.13 -8.16
CA LYS A 78 -13.55 50.15 -7.33
C LYS A 78 -14.63 49.06 -7.52
N SER A 79 -14.73 48.24 -6.47
CA SER A 79 -15.92 47.50 -5.98
C SER A 79 -17.08 48.46 -5.61
N PRO A 80 -18.34 47.98 -5.44
CA PRO A 80 -18.85 47.46 -4.14
C PRO A 80 -19.82 46.24 -4.30
N ALA A 81 -19.99 45.29 -3.36
CA ALA A 81 -20.76 45.25 -2.09
C ALA A 81 -22.31 45.29 -2.19
N GLY A 82 -23.00 44.32 -1.52
CA GLY A 82 -24.44 44.30 -1.17
C GLY A 82 -25.23 43.13 -1.79
N SER A 83 -25.54 42.01 -1.11
CA SER A 83 -26.59 41.72 -0.11
C SER A 83 -27.96 41.30 -0.68
N ALA A 84 -28.58 40.29 -0.06
CA ALA A 84 -30.00 39.85 -0.16
C ALA A 84 -30.39 39.15 -1.49
N THR A 85 -31.24 38.12 -1.60
CA THR A 85 -32.20 37.46 -0.69
C THR A 85 -32.63 36.14 -1.36
N ALA A 86 -33.09 35.18 -0.55
CA ALA A 86 -33.72 33.95 -1.00
C ALA A 86 -35.03 34.17 -1.76
N SER A 87 -35.33 33.34 -2.76
CA SER A 87 -36.70 32.97 -3.16
C SER A 87 -36.71 31.72 -4.05
N LYS A 88 -37.58 30.78 -3.67
CA LYS A 88 -37.88 29.47 -4.27
C LYS A 88 -38.64 29.62 -5.61
N PRO A 89 -38.63 28.64 -6.53
CA PRO A 89 -39.23 28.78 -7.85
C PRO A 89 -40.65 28.20 -7.93
N ALA A 90 -41.47 28.77 -8.82
CA ALA A 90 -42.71 28.15 -9.30
C ALA A 90 -43.00 28.58 -10.76
N GLY A 91 -43.22 27.57 -11.61
CA GLY A 91 -44.24 27.60 -12.66
C GLY A 91 -43.86 28.10 -14.05
N ALA A 92 -43.84 27.15 -15.00
CA ALA A 92 -44.51 27.18 -16.33
C ALA A 92 -44.10 28.29 -17.33
N SER A 93 -44.08 28.16 -18.65
CA SER A 93 -44.43 27.14 -19.66
C SER A 93 -44.27 27.86 -21.00
N SER A 94 -43.83 27.19 -22.06
CA SER A 94 -44.19 27.48 -23.48
C SER A 94 -43.23 26.69 -24.38
N SER A 95 -43.63 25.69 -25.17
CA SER A 95 -44.64 25.60 -26.24
C SER A 95 -43.96 25.48 -27.61
N SER A 96 -44.67 24.78 -28.50
CA SER A 96 -44.52 24.68 -29.97
C SER A 96 -43.55 23.61 -30.47
N LYS A 97 -44.02 22.51 -31.07
CA LYS A 97 -44.85 22.25 -32.28
C LYS A 97 -44.03 22.17 -33.57
N SER A 98 -43.83 20.95 -34.04
CA SER A 98 -44.04 20.44 -35.40
C SER A 98 -43.69 18.93 -35.34
N GLY A 99 -44.33 17.96 -35.97
CA GLY A 99 -45.43 17.89 -36.92
C GLY A 99 -45.30 16.55 -37.65
N SER A 100 -46.23 15.62 -37.38
CA SER A 100 -46.97 14.83 -38.39
C SER A 100 -46.15 13.96 -39.37
N THR A 101 -46.29 12.63 -39.42
CA THR A 101 -47.49 11.94 -39.96
C THR A 101 -47.52 10.45 -39.57
N THR A 102 -48.66 10.04 -38.99
CA THR A 102 -49.57 8.92 -39.33
C THR A 102 -49.03 7.63 -39.99
N GLY A 103 -49.44 6.41 -39.57
CA GLY A 103 -50.45 6.11 -38.57
C GLY A 103 -50.93 4.65 -38.48
N LYS A 104 -52.04 4.54 -37.73
CA LYS A 104 -53.17 3.61 -37.83
C LYS A 104 -53.01 2.13 -37.40
N ALA A 105 -53.37 1.90 -36.13
CA ALA A 105 -54.52 1.13 -35.62
C ALA A 105 -54.99 -0.19 -36.28
N GLY A 106 -55.32 -1.16 -35.41
CA GLY A 106 -56.27 -2.27 -35.64
C GLY A 106 -55.69 -3.62 -35.20
N SER A 107 -56.03 -4.19 -34.03
CA SER A 107 -57.28 -4.90 -33.67
C SER A 107 -57.35 -6.36 -34.15
N LYS A 108 -57.60 -7.25 -33.17
CA LYS A 108 -58.26 -8.58 -33.19
C LYS A 108 -57.52 -9.82 -33.75
N GLY A 109 -57.37 -10.80 -32.86
CA GLY A 109 -58.01 -12.13 -32.96
C GLY A 109 -57.28 -13.23 -33.74
N GLY A 110 -57.27 -14.45 -33.17
CA GLY A 110 -57.18 -15.70 -33.96
C GLY A 110 -56.17 -16.75 -33.51
N ALA A 111 -56.64 -17.68 -32.67
CA ALA A 111 -56.50 -19.15 -32.72
C ALA A 111 -55.21 -19.87 -33.19
N LYS A 112 -54.83 -20.86 -32.34
CA LYS A 112 -54.31 -22.23 -32.61
C LYS A 112 -52.89 -22.41 -33.20
N SER A 113 -52.05 -23.15 -32.48
CA SER A 113 -51.67 -24.54 -32.84
C SER A 113 -50.59 -25.11 -31.90
N SER A 114 -50.80 -26.35 -31.43
CA SER A 114 -49.79 -27.42 -31.44
C SER A 114 -50.39 -28.71 -30.86
N GLY A 115 -50.58 -29.71 -31.73
CA GLY A 115 -50.40 -31.11 -31.34
C GLY A 115 -48.91 -31.45 -31.43
N LYS A 116 -48.39 -32.61 -31.01
CA LYS A 116 -49.00 -33.92 -30.77
C LYS A 116 -47.89 -34.85 -30.24
N SER A 117 -48.19 -35.75 -29.31
CA SER A 117 -47.70 -37.14 -29.17
C SER A 117 -48.07 -37.63 -27.76
N GLY A 118 -48.45 -38.86 -27.46
CA GLY A 118 -48.62 -40.11 -28.21
C GLY A 118 -49.32 -41.11 -27.26
N VAL A 119 -49.98 -42.10 -27.85
CA VAL A 119 -51.05 -42.97 -27.33
C VAL A 119 -50.54 -44.19 -26.52
N SER A 120 -51.27 -44.69 -25.51
CA SER A 120 -51.88 -46.05 -25.50
C SER A 120 -52.58 -46.50 -24.19
N LYS A 121 -53.90 -46.72 -24.35
CA LYS A 121 -54.80 -47.80 -23.88
C LYS A 121 -54.63 -48.47 -22.50
N GLY A 122 -55.78 -48.64 -21.82
CA GLY A 122 -56.07 -49.80 -20.97
C GLY A 122 -57.26 -49.59 -20.02
N SER A 123 -58.41 -50.15 -20.36
CA SER A 123 -59.64 -50.19 -19.56
C SER A 123 -59.49 -51.05 -18.30
N ALA A 124 -60.19 -50.71 -17.21
CA ALA A 124 -60.99 -51.64 -16.40
C ALA A 124 -61.61 -50.92 -15.20
N GLU A 125 -62.91 -51.10 -15.08
CA GLU A 125 -63.71 -50.86 -13.89
C GLU A 125 -63.20 -51.73 -12.74
N HIS A 126 -63.07 -51.16 -11.54
CA HIS A 126 -63.12 -51.92 -10.29
C HIS A 126 -63.65 -51.02 -9.18
N GLU A 127 -64.83 -51.37 -8.70
CA GLU A 127 -65.37 -50.91 -7.44
C GLU A 127 -64.38 -51.25 -6.31
N ALA A 128 -64.05 -50.25 -5.50
CA ALA A 128 -63.41 -50.44 -4.21
C ALA A 128 -64.00 -49.39 -3.25
N GLU A 129 -64.93 -49.84 -2.41
CA GLU A 129 -65.27 -49.16 -1.17
C GLU A 129 -63.99 -49.01 -0.33
N PHE A 130 -63.60 -47.77 -0.04
CA PHE A 130 -62.66 -47.50 1.05
C PHE A 130 -63.02 -46.18 1.75
N GLU A 131 -63.29 -46.35 3.04
CA GLU A 131 -63.52 -45.40 4.14
C GLU A 131 -63.55 -43.90 3.86
N ALA A 132 -64.64 -43.27 4.32
CA ALA A 132 -64.82 -41.82 4.41
C ALA A 132 -63.73 -41.18 5.29
N ALA A 133 -62.77 -40.51 4.65
CA ALA A 133 -61.90 -39.53 5.29
C ALA A 133 -62.63 -38.17 5.36
N ASP A 134 -62.51 -37.50 6.50
CA ASP A 134 -63.06 -36.17 6.80
C ASP A 134 -62.96 -35.19 5.61
N PRO A 135 -63.99 -34.34 5.36
CA PRO A 135 -63.89 -33.30 4.35
C PRO A 135 -62.80 -32.31 4.76
N GLY A 136 -61.67 -32.37 4.04
CA GLY A 136 -60.60 -31.38 4.16
C GLY A 136 -61.12 -29.96 3.88
N PRO A 137 -60.49 -28.93 4.50
CA PRO A 137 -60.99 -27.55 4.46
C PRO A 137 -61.11 -27.01 3.02
N ASP A 138 -62.05 -26.10 2.82
CA ASP A 138 -62.42 -25.52 1.52
C ASP A 138 -61.20 -24.85 0.82
N PRO A 139 -60.89 -25.16 -0.45
CA PRO A 139 -59.72 -24.61 -1.16
C PRO A 139 -59.63 -23.07 -1.15
N ALA A 140 -60.77 -22.38 -1.03
CA ALA A 140 -60.82 -20.93 -0.93
C ALA A 140 -60.28 -20.41 0.41
N GLU A 141 -60.51 -21.13 1.51
CA GLU A 141 -59.99 -20.76 2.84
C GLU A 141 -58.48 -21.04 2.95
N GLU A 142 -57.98 -22.11 2.33
CA GLU A 142 -56.53 -22.38 2.24
C GLU A 142 -55.80 -21.32 1.41
N ALA A 143 -56.38 -20.88 0.30
CA ALA A 143 -55.83 -19.79 -0.51
C ALA A 143 -55.81 -18.46 0.25
N ALA A 144 -56.85 -18.17 1.03
CA ALA A 144 -56.92 -16.98 1.89
C ALA A 144 -55.87 -17.04 3.02
N ARG A 145 -55.71 -18.19 3.70
CA ARG A 145 -54.67 -18.39 4.72
C ARG A 145 -53.26 -18.29 4.13
N LYS A 146 -53.04 -18.84 2.93
CA LYS A 146 -51.77 -18.72 2.21
C LYS A 146 -51.46 -17.27 1.84
N ALA A 147 -52.44 -16.53 1.32
CA ALA A 147 -52.28 -15.10 1.01
C ALA A 147 -52.01 -14.26 2.28
N GLU A 148 -52.64 -14.60 3.42
CA GLU A 148 -52.39 -13.95 4.71
C GLU A 148 -50.98 -14.26 5.25
N LEU A 149 -50.51 -15.51 5.13
CA LEU A 149 -49.15 -15.92 5.46
C LEU A 149 -48.11 -15.23 4.55
N GLU A 150 -48.39 -15.13 3.26
CA GLU A 150 -47.54 -14.42 2.30
C GLU A 150 -47.50 -12.91 2.59
N ALA A 151 -48.63 -12.30 2.98
CA ALA A 151 -48.68 -10.90 3.40
C ALA A 151 -47.92 -10.66 4.71
N LYS A 152 -48.01 -11.57 5.68
CA LYS A 152 -47.23 -11.53 6.92
C LYS A 152 -45.73 -11.68 6.63
N ALA A 153 -45.33 -12.62 5.79
CA ALA A 153 -43.94 -12.80 5.36
C ALA A 153 -43.40 -11.58 4.59
N ALA A 154 -44.23 -10.94 3.75
CA ALA A 154 -43.87 -9.71 3.05
C ALA A 154 -43.67 -8.54 4.01
N ALA A 155 -44.54 -8.39 5.01
CA ALA A 155 -44.42 -7.37 6.05
C ALA A 155 -43.17 -7.59 6.93
N GLU A 156 -42.85 -8.85 7.28
CA GLU A 156 -41.62 -9.22 7.99
C GLU A 156 -40.38 -8.90 7.16
N MET A 157 -40.38 -9.21 5.86
CA MET A 157 -39.29 -8.84 4.96
C MET A 157 -39.11 -7.32 4.85
N GLU A 158 -40.20 -6.55 4.79
CA GLU A 158 -40.14 -5.10 4.76
C GLU A 158 -39.62 -4.51 6.09
N ALA A 159 -40.03 -5.10 7.22
CA ALA A 159 -39.52 -4.76 8.54
C ALA A 159 -38.01 -5.05 8.66
N LEU A 160 -37.55 -6.21 8.19
CA LEU A 160 -36.13 -6.57 8.13
C LEU A 160 -35.33 -5.63 7.21
N ARG A 161 -35.89 -5.23 6.06
CA ARG A 161 -35.27 -4.24 5.16
C ARG A 161 -35.14 -2.87 5.81
N ARG A 162 -36.18 -2.41 6.51
CA ARG A 162 -36.15 -1.15 7.27
C ARG A 162 -35.14 -1.21 8.42
N ALA A 163 -35.08 -2.32 9.15
CA ALA A 163 -34.09 -2.55 10.21
C ALA A 163 -32.66 -2.59 9.65
N ALA A 164 -32.44 -3.24 8.51
CA ALA A 164 -31.14 -3.28 7.83
C ALA A 164 -30.68 -1.88 7.38
N TRP A 165 -31.60 -1.07 6.83
CA TRP A 165 -31.30 0.32 6.44
C TRP A 165 -30.97 1.20 7.67
N GLN A 166 -31.73 1.07 8.77
CA GLN A 166 -31.44 1.77 10.02
C GLN A 166 -30.08 1.37 10.60
N ALA A 167 -29.78 0.07 10.62
CA ALA A 167 -28.49 -0.45 11.08
C ALA A 167 -27.32 0.07 10.21
N GLN A 168 -27.52 0.18 8.89
CA GLN A 168 -26.53 0.74 7.97
C GLN A 168 -26.27 2.23 8.25
N MET A 169 -27.33 3.04 8.43
CA MET A 169 -27.19 4.45 8.77
C MET A 169 -26.52 4.67 10.14
N GLU A 170 -26.83 3.83 11.12
CA GLU A 170 -26.16 3.86 12.43
C GLU A 170 -24.69 3.50 12.34
N TYR A 171 -24.34 2.51 11.51
CA TYR A 171 -22.95 2.14 11.24
C TYR A 171 -22.20 3.30 10.60
N GLU A 172 -22.76 3.93 9.56
CA GLU A 172 -22.18 5.10 8.90
C GLU A 172 -21.98 6.25 9.89
N ARG A 173 -22.99 6.58 10.72
CA ARG A 173 -22.89 7.61 11.75
C ARG A 173 -21.80 7.30 12.79
N LYS A 174 -21.65 6.03 13.18
CA LYS A 174 -20.56 5.58 14.08
C LYS A 174 -19.19 5.74 13.41
N GLN A 175 -19.07 5.43 12.13
CA GLN A 175 -17.83 5.61 11.38
C GLN A 175 -17.47 7.09 11.22
N GLU A 176 -18.43 7.96 10.89
CA GLU A 176 -18.23 9.41 10.82
C GLU A 176 -17.84 10.01 12.17
N ALA A 177 -18.48 9.56 13.26
CA ALA A 177 -18.12 9.98 14.62
C ALA A 177 -16.69 9.58 14.97
N LYS A 178 -16.27 8.34 14.66
CA LYS A 178 -14.88 7.89 14.83
C LYS A 178 -13.90 8.73 14.01
N ARG A 179 -14.20 9.02 12.75
CA ARG A 179 -13.37 9.89 11.89
C ARG A 179 -13.28 11.31 12.43
N ARG A 180 -14.36 11.84 12.98
CA ARG A 180 -14.38 13.17 13.61
C ARG A 180 -13.54 13.18 14.88
N GLN A 181 -13.66 12.17 15.74
CA GLN A 181 -12.82 12.01 16.92
C GLN A 181 -11.34 11.93 16.56
N GLN A 182 -10.97 11.12 15.57
CA GLN A 182 -9.58 11.03 15.09
C GLN A 182 -9.06 12.38 14.59
N ARG A 183 -9.84 13.13 13.81
CA ARG A 183 -9.45 14.48 13.36
C ARG A 183 -9.30 15.46 14.50
N GLU A 184 -10.18 15.40 15.50
CA GLU A 184 -10.14 16.26 16.69
C GLU A 184 -8.91 15.92 17.56
N GLU A 185 -8.61 14.64 17.76
CA GLU A 185 -7.42 14.15 18.47
C GLU A 185 -6.13 14.51 17.73
N GLU A 186 -6.06 14.31 16.41
CA GLU A 186 -4.92 14.71 15.60
C GLU A 186 -4.73 16.24 15.59
N ALA A 187 -5.82 17.00 15.51
CA ALA A 187 -5.76 18.45 15.58
C ALA A 187 -5.30 18.92 16.96
N LYS A 188 -5.74 18.26 18.04
CA LYS A 188 -5.26 18.52 19.41
C LYS A 188 -3.78 18.19 19.53
N ARG A 189 -3.34 17.04 19.01
CA ARG A 189 -1.94 16.62 18.98
C ARG A 189 -1.06 17.63 18.24
N LYS A 190 -1.48 18.06 17.04
CA LYS A 190 -0.77 19.08 16.26
C LYS A 190 -0.71 20.44 16.98
N LYS A 191 -1.77 20.82 17.68
CA LYS A 191 -1.80 22.05 18.48
C LYS A 191 -0.85 21.97 19.67
N GLU A 192 -0.84 20.84 20.38
CA GLU A 192 0.07 20.59 21.51
C GLU A 192 1.53 20.56 21.05
N GLU A 193 1.82 19.90 19.92
CA GLU A 193 3.14 19.89 19.29
C GLU A 193 3.59 21.30 18.86
N ALA A 194 2.72 22.06 18.19
CA ALA A 194 3.02 23.43 17.79
C ALA A 194 3.20 24.37 19.00
N ALA A 195 2.41 24.18 20.06
CA ALA A 195 2.54 24.95 21.30
C ALA A 195 3.84 24.60 22.04
N LEU A 196 4.21 23.32 22.12
CA LEU A 196 5.47 22.88 22.72
C LEU A 196 6.66 23.41 21.92
N ARG A 197 6.62 23.30 20.58
CA ARG A 197 7.63 23.84 19.68
C ARG A 197 7.81 25.34 19.85
N LYS A 198 6.71 26.09 19.88
CA LYS A 198 6.73 27.54 20.11
C LYS A 198 7.31 27.87 21.50
N SER A 199 6.84 27.20 22.54
CA SER A 199 7.33 27.40 23.92
C SER A 199 8.81 27.11 24.06
N LEU A 200 9.33 26.07 23.39
CA LEU A 200 10.75 25.74 23.37
C LEU A 200 11.60 26.83 22.69
N LEU A 201 11.12 27.38 21.58
CA LEU A 201 11.80 28.46 20.86
C LEU A 201 11.81 29.77 21.65
N GLU A 202 10.70 30.12 22.29
CA GLU A 202 10.62 31.29 23.20
C GLU A 202 11.58 31.12 24.38
N ALA A 203 11.58 29.96 25.04
CA ALA A 203 12.52 29.66 26.12
C ALA A 203 13.99 29.70 25.67
N ALA A 204 14.28 29.26 24.43
CA ALA A 204 15.62 29.36 23.86
C ALA A 204 16.06 30.81 23.64
N TYR A 205 15.16 31.68 23.18
CA TYR A 205 15.43 33.11 23.01
C TYR A 205 15.68 33.81 24.36
N ASP A 206 14.86 33.53 25.37
CA ASP A 206 14.97 34.14 26.70
C ASP A 206 16.13 33.57 27.53
N GLY A 207 16.63 32.38 27.19
CA GLY A 207 17.74 31.72 27.87
C GLY A 207 17.32 30.90 29.10
N GLU A 208 16.12 30.33 29.08
CA GLU A 208 15.56 29.55 30.20
C GLU A 208 15.93 28.07 30.11
N ASP A 209 17.15 27.72 30.55
CA ASP A 209 17.73 26.38 30.44
C ASP A 209 16.84 25.26 31.05
N ASP A 210 16.18 25.54 32.17
CA ASP A 210 15.32 24.58 32.88
C ASP A 210 14.05 24.23 32.06
N LEU A 211 13.42 25.23 31.44
CA LEU A 211 12.24 25.01 30.59
C LEU A 211 12.62 24.28 29.31
N ILE A 212 13.80 24.55 28.75
CA ILE A 212 14.31 23.84 27.57
C ILE A 212 14.53 22.38 27.90
N ASN A 213 15.21 22.06 29.00
CA ASN A 213 15.43 20.67 29.42
C ASN A 213 14.12 19.93 29.72
N ALA A 214 13.17 20.59 30.40
CA ALA A 214 11.86 20.03 30.67
C ALA A 214 11.06 19.80 29.37
N GLY A 215 11.09 20.75 28.45
CA GLY A 215 10.41 20.67 27.15
C GLY A 215 11.02 19.62 26.23
N LEU A 216 12.35 19.49 26.19
CA LEU A 216 13.06 18.43 25.45
C LEU A 216 12.74 17.04 26.01
N SER A 217 12.68 16.91 27.33
CA SER A 217 12.29 15.65 27.99
C SER A 217 10.84 15.27 27.65
N ARG A 218 9.92 16.24 27.72
CA ARG A 218 8.52 16.05 27.33
C ARG A 218 8.35 15.72 25.84
N ALA A 219 9.15 16.34 24.97
CA ALA A 219 9.15 16.04 23.53
C ALA A 219 9.61 14.60 23.25
N ARG A 220 10.65 14.13 23.95
CA ARG A 220 11.15 12.75 23.84
C ARG A 220 10.11 11.73 24.31
N GLU A 221 9.47 11.97 25.46
CA GLU A 221 8.44 11.09 26.01
C GLU A 221 7.17 11.03 25.15
N ALA A 222 6.73 12.18 24.62
CA ALA A 222 5.57 12.26 23.73
C ALA A 222 5.86 11.80 22.29
N GLY A 223 7.14 11.60 21.94
CA GLY A 223 7.58 11.27 20.58
C GLY A 223 7.38 12.39 19.56
N TYR A 224 7.29 13.64 20.00
CA TYR A 224 7.15 14.82 19.15
C TYR A 224 8.54 15.29 18.65
N LEU A 225 8.58 16.03 17.53
CA LEU A 225 9.81 16.65 16.98
C LEU A 225 10.93 15.64 16.59
N ARG A 226 10.60 14.61 15.79
CA ARG A 226 11.59 13.72 15.15
C ARG A 226 12.18 14.39 13.89
N PRO A 227 13.45 14.14 13.48
CA PRO A 227 14.39 13.11 13.97
C PRO A 227 15.10 13.41 15.30
N ASP A 228 15.21 14.65 15.74
CA ASP A 228 15.69 15.01 17.09
C ASP A 228 15.04 16.31 17.59
N PRO A 229 14.56 16.37 18.84
CA PRO A 229 13.88 17.57 19.38
C PRO A 229 14.83 18.75 19.59
N VAL A 230 16.15 18.49 19.63
CA VAL A 230 17.21 19.51 19.72
C VAL A 230 17.33 20.31 18.41
N GLU A 231 17.03 19.67 17.27
CA GLU A 231 17.00 20.28 15.95
C GLU A 231 15.63 20.85 15.58
N ALA A 232 14.77 21.10 16.57
CA ALA A 232 13.48 21.71 16.33
C ALA A 232 13.66 23.12 15.72
N ALA A 233 13.27 23.26 14.45
CA ALA A 233 13.24 24.53 13.74
C ALA A 233 11.92 25.27 14.01
N ASP A 234 11.69 26.48 13.50
CA ASP A 234 10.39 27.15 13.40
C ASP A 234 9.82 27.06 11.96
N GLY A 235 8.74 27.78 11.66
CA GLY A 235 8.21 27.88 10.29
C GLY A 235 9.16 28.57 9.30
N HIS A 236 10.19 29.23 9.82
CA HIS A 236 11.26 29.94 9.12
C HIS A 236 12.58 29.16 9.17
N GLY A 237 12.58 27.87 9.53
CA GLY A 237 13.80 27.06 9.59
C GLY A 237 14.79 27.42 10.71
N ASN A 238 14.46 28.34 11.63
CA ASN A 238 15.33 28.72 12.74
C ASN A 238 15.30 27.67 13.86
N THR A 239 16.45 27.07 14.14
CA THR A 239 16.63 26.08 15.22
C THR A 239 16.65 26.72 16.61
N LEU A 240 16.49 25.90 17.67
CA LEU A 240 16.68 26.33 19.06
C LEU A 240 18.02 27.05 19.27
N LEU A 241 19.08 26.56 18.64
CA LEU A 241 20.41 27.17 18.71
C LEU A 241 20.46 28.55 18.03
N SER A 242 19.73 28.71 16.91
CA SER A 242 19.61 29.97 16.18
C SER A 242 18.86 31.04 16.99
N GLU A 243 17.79 30.66 17.70
CA GLU A 243 17.04 31.59 18.58
C GLU A 243 17.84 31.94 19.85
N ALA A 244 18.52 30.98 20.48
CA ALA A 244 19.40 31.25 21.61
C ALA A 244 20.58 32.18 21.24
N ALA A 245 21.12 32.01 20.02
CA ALA A 245 22.14 32.90 19.49
C ALA A 245 21.64 34.32 19.25
N ALA A 246 20.36 34.47 18.86
CA ALA A 246 19.72 35.77 18.69
C ALA A 246 19.40 36.45 20.03
N GLY A 247 18.96 35.69 21.03
CA GLY A 247 18.70 36.18 22.39
C GLY A 247 19.96 36.64 23.11
N GLY A 248 21.10 35.98 22.88
CA GLY A 248 22.35 36.24 23.58
C GLY A 248 22.60 35.32 24.77
N ALA A 249 21.87 34.19 24.86
CA ALA A 249 21.91 33.29 25.99
C ALA A 249 23.11 32.32 25.92
N VAL A 250 24.27 32.74 26.46
CA VAL A 250 25.53 31.98 26.38
C VAL A 250 25.43 30.58 26.99
N ARG A 251 24.80 30.45 28.17
CA ARG A 251 24.65 29.17 28.88
C ARG A 251 23.77 28.20 28.08
N THR A 252 22.67 28.70 27.53
CA THR A 252 21.76 27.96 26.68
C THR A 252 22.42 27.49 25.40
N VAL A 253 23.23 28.34 24.76
CA VAL A 253 24.02 27.97 23.56
C VAL A 253 24.99 26.83 23.89
N GLN A 254 25.74 26.92 24.99
CA GLN A 254 26.65 25.85 25.41
C GLN A 254 25.91 24.54 25.70
N MET A 255 24.76 24.62 26.37
CA MET A 255 23.92 23.46 26.67
C MET A 255 23.40 22.79 25.38
N LEU A 256 22.86 23.56 24.44
CA LEU A 256 22.34 23.03 23.17
C LEU A 256 23.45 22.38 22.34
N LEU A 257 24.64 22.97 22.30
CA LEU A 257 25.82 22.38 21.64
C LEU A 257 26.26 21.07 22.31
N GLN A 258 26.20 20.98 23.64
CA GLN A 258 26.48 19.73 24.37
C GLN A 258 25.43 18.65 24.10
N LEU A 259 24.18 19.05 23.86
CA LEU A 259 23.09 18.16 23.46
C LEU A 259 23.15 17.73 21.99
N GLY A 260 24.14 18.21 21.23
CA GLY A 260 24.38 17.81 19.84
C GLY A 260 23.71 18.70 18.79
N ALA A 261 23.31 19.93 19.15
CA ALA A 261 22.74 20.87 18.19
C ALA A 261 23.74 21.21 17.06
N ASP A 262 23.27 21.30 15.81
CA ASP A 262 24.09 21.65 14.66
C ASP A 262 24.45 23.15 14.67
N PRO A 263 25.74 23.50 14.91
CA PRO A 263 26.19 24.89 14.95
C PRO A 263 26.12 25.60 13.60
N ASN A 264 26.00 24.85 12.50
CA ASN A 264 25.96 25.36 11.13
C ASN A 264 24.57 25.21 10.50
N SER A 265 23.53 24.95 11.29
CA SER A 265 22.14 24.91 10.85
C SER A 265 21.77 26.19 10.08
N ARG A 266 21.01 26.04 9.00
CA ARG A 266 20.67 27.15 8.09
C ARG A 266 19.16 27.33 8.06
N GLY A 267 18.70 28.44 8.64
CA GLY A 267 17.29 28.82 8.57
C GLY A 267 16.90 29.47 7.25
N GLU A 268 15.77 30.16 7.23
CA GLU A 268 15.33 31.00 6.11
C GLU A 268 16.42 32.04 5.79
N PHE A 269 16.66 32.27 4.49
CA PHE A 269 17.78 33.06 3.97
C PHE A 269 19.18 32.49 4.25
N LEU A 270 19.27 31.18 4.55
CA LEU A 270 20.51 30.45 4.78
C LEU A 270 21.40 31.02 5.90
N ARG A 271 20.79 31.72 6.87
CA ARG A 271 21.47 32.36 8.00
C ARG A 271 21.85 31.30 9.05
N THR A 272 23.10 31.32 9.47
CA THR A 272 23.62 30.45 10.55
C THR A 272 23.42 31.10 11.93
N PRO A 273 23.42 30.30 13.03
CA PRO A 273 23.41 30.83 14.39
C PRO A 273 24.52 31.87 14.63
N LEU A 274 25.73 31.63 14.07
CA LEU A 274 26.85 32.56 14.15
C LEU A 274 26.58 33.87 13.41
N TRP A 275 25.95 33.83 12.22
CA TRP A 275 25.55 35.03 11.49
C TRP A 275 24.54 35.86 12.29
N ARG A 276 23.55 35.23 12.94
CA ARG A 276 22.55 35.93 13.76
C ARG A 276 23.15 36.56 15.01
N ALA A 277 24.04 35.86 15.72
CA ALA A 277 24.77 36.43 16.85
C ALA A 277 25.61 37.65 16.45
N ALA A 278 26.28 37.57 15.29
CA ALA A 278 27.07 38.66 14.73
C ALA A 278 26.21 39.88 14.32
N PHE A 279 25.08 39.65 13.65
CA PHE A 279 24.13 40.69 13.25
C PHE A 279 23.55 41.46 14.45
N LEU A 280 23.21 40.73 15.52
CA LEU A 280 22.60 41.29 16.73
C LEU A 280 23.61 41.80 17.76
N GLY A 281 24.91 41.71 17.47
CA GLY A 281 25.97 42.24 18.34
C GLY A 281 26.19 41.45 19.63
N LYS A 282 25.90 40.15 19.65
CA LYS A 282 26.02 39.30 20.85
C LYS A 282 27.45 38.79 21.03
N GLU A 283 28.31 39.66 21.56
CA GLU A 283 29.76 39.41 21.68
C GLU A 283 30.11 38.14 22.46
N GLU A 284 29.43 37.87 23.58
CA GLU A 284 29.73 36.72 24.46
C GLU A 284 29.31 35.37 23.86
N VAL A 285 28.36 35.35 22.93
CA VAL A 285 27.86 34.13 22.28
C VAL A 285 28.77 33.67 21.15
N VAL A 286 29.43 34.60 20.45
CA VAL A 286 30.28 34.31 19.29
C VAL A 286 31.42 33.33 19.65
N PRO A 287 32.18 33.53 20.74
CA PRO A 287 33.19 32.55 21.18
C PRO A 287 32.60 31.18 21.51
N ALA A 288 31.41 31.12 22.13
CA ALA A 288 30.76 29.86 22.48
C ALA A 288 30.34 29.07 21.23
N LEU A 289 29.81 29.73 20.21
CA LEU A 289 29.47 29.11 18.92
C LEU A 289 30.73 28.63 18.17
N LEU A 290 31.80 29.43 18.15
CA LEU A 290 33.07 29.05 17.51
C LEU A 290 33.72 27.83 18.19
N GLN A 291 33.69 27.78 19.52
CA GLN A 291 34.13 26.60 20.30
C GLN A 291 33.23 25.38 20.08
N GLY A 292 31.95 25.61 19.75
CA GLY A 292 30.99 24.59 19.37
C GLY A 292 31.10 24.06 17.94
N GLY A 293 32.03 24.59 17.12
CA GLY A 293 32.22 24.16 15.74
C GLY A 293 31.44 24.96 14.69
N ALA A 294 30.96 26.16 15.03
CA ALA A 294 30.39 27.07 14.05
C ALA A 294 31.47 27.55 13.06
N ASP A 295 31.16 27.49 11.76
CA ASP A 295 32.07 27.87 10.70
C ASP A 295 31.90 29.35 10.34
N PRO A 296 32.91 30.22 10.60
CA PRO A 296 32.86 31.63 10.24
C PRO A 296 32.85 31.88 8.73
N ARG A 297 33.15 30.86 7.91
CA ARG A 297 33.15 30.92 6.44
C ARG A 297 31.75 30.72 5.83
N VAL A 298 30.76 30.36 6.63
CA VAL A 298 29.39 30.10 6.14
C VAL A 298 28.57 31.39 6.20
N GLY A 299 28.28 31.95 5.02
CA GLY A 299 27.45 33.15 4.87
C GLY A 299 25.96 32.88 4.67
N ASN A 300 25.18 33.94 4.58
CA ASN A 300 23.76 33.90 4.23
C ASN A 300 23.53 33.66 2.72
N GLU A 301 22.26 33.67 2.28
CA GLU A 301 21.88 33.52 0.86
C GLU A 301 22.50 34.59 -0.07
N GLY A 302 22.76 35.79 0.45
CA GLY A 302 23.45 36.87 -0.25
C GLY A 302 24.97 36.74 -0.29
N GLY A 303 25.54 35.68 0.28
CA GLY A 303 26.99 35.48 0.40
C GLY A 303 27.65 36.36 1.46
N GLU A 304 26.87 37.03 2.33
CA GLU A 304 27.42 37.84 3.41
C GLU A 304 27.89 36.95 4.55
N LEU A 305 29.19 37.00 4.83
CA LEU A 305 29.80 36.33 5.96
C LEU A 305 29.40 36.99 7.28
N PRO A 306 29.39 36.24 8.40
CA PRO A 306 29.20 36.81 9.74
C PRO A 306 30.15 37.99 10.02
N GLU A 307 31.36 37.95 9.47
CA GLU A 307 32.33 39.05 9.56
C GLU A 307 31.80 40.36 8.96
N HIS A 308 31.13 40.34 7.81
CA HIS A 308 30.76 41.56 7.11
C HIS A 308 29.73 42.39 7.90
N VAL A 309 28.80 41.69 8.56
CA VAL A 309 27.66 42.30 9.24
C VAL A 309 27.94 42.58 10.73
N ALA A 310 29.00 41.99 11.27
CA ALA A 310 29.39 42.16 12.67
C ALA A 310 29.80 43.61 13.03
N PRO A 311 29.56 44.04 14.28
CA PRO A 311 30.18 45.24 14.86
C PRO A 311 31.71 45.06 14.97
N PRO A 312 32.50 46.16 15.10
CA PRO A 312 33.96 46.10 15.09
C PRO A 312 34.54 45.16 16.17
N ALA A 313 33.95 45.10 17.36
CA ALA A 313 34.39 44.18 18.42
C ALA A 313 34.30 42.70 17.99
N ILE A 314 33.17 42.29 17.41
CA ILE A 314 32.95 40.91 16.96
C ILE A 314 33.78 40.57 15.72
N LYS A 315 34.01 41.55 14.82
CA LYS A 315 34.91 41.40 13.66
C LYS A 315 36.31 40.98 14.08
N GLU A 316 36.87 41.62 15.10
CA GLU A 316 38.19 41.27 15.62
C GLU A 316 38.23 39.86 16.21
N ILE A 317 37.16 39.44 16.92
CA ILE A 317 37.05 38.08 17.48
C ILE A 317 37.02 37.02 16.37
N ILE A 318 36.21 37.23 15.32
CA ILE A 318 36.09 36.29 14.21
C ILE A 318 37.41 36.20 13.44
N LYS A 319 38.10 37.33 13.20
CA LYS A 319 39.41 37.35 12.53
C LYS A 319 40.53 36.72 13.35
N ALA A 320 40.49 36.88 14.66
CA ALA A 320 41.47 36.28 15.57
C ALA A 320 41.28 34.76 15.75
N TRP A 321 40.16 34.20 15.28
CA TRP A 321 39.86 32.78 15.41
C TRP A 321 40.69 31.93 14.44
N ASP A 322 41.21 30.82 14.96
CA ASP A 322 41.98 29.85 14.17
C ASP A 322 41.05 28.88 13.45
N VAL A 323 40.93 29.05 12.13
CA VAL A 323 40.10 28.22 11.25
C VAL A 323 40.50 26.74 11.29
N ALA A 324 41.76 26.42 11.59
CA ALA A 324 42.21 25.02 11.71
C ALA A 324 41.59 24.30 12.92
N LYS A 325 41.16 25.03 13.96
CA LYS A 325 40.39 24.46 15.07
C LYS A 325 38.97 24.11 14.64
N THR A 326 38.35 24.99 13.84
CA THR A 326 37.02 24.76 13.27
C THR A 326 37.02 23.51 12.40
N ASP A 327 38.01 23.33 11.52
CA ASP A 327 38.09 22.14 10.65
C ASP A 327 38.21 20.84 11.46
N LYS A 328 38.98 20.85 12.57
CA LYS A 328 39.05 19.70 13.49
C LYS A 328 37.72 19.41 14.19
N LEU A 329 37.00 20.45 14.61
CA LEU A 329 35.69 20.32 15.26
C LEU A 329 34.65 19.80 14.27
N ILE A 330 34.65 20.29 13.03
CA ILE A 330 33.78 19.80 11.96
C ILE A 330 34.05 18.31 11.71
N GLN A 331 35.31 17.90 11.57
CA GLN A 331 35.67 16.48 11.41
C GLN A 331 35.20 15.62 12.58
N GLN A 332 35.28 16.12 13.82
CA GLN A 332 34.77 15.41 15.00
C GLN A 332 33.25 15.29 14.98
N ILE A 333 32.53 16.36 14.65
CA ILE A 333 31.06 16.37 14.53
C ILE A 333 30.62 15.40 13.41
N GLU A 334 31.27 15.44 12.25
CA GLU A 334 31.01 14.53 11.13
C GLU A 334 31.26 13.06 11.52
N SER A 335 32.37 12.77 12.19
CA SER A 335 32.68 11.40 12.65
C SER A 335 31.62 10.88 13.61
N ARG A 336 31.19 11.68 14.59
CA ARG A 336 30.12 11.32 15.54
C ARG A 336 28.78 11.13 14.83
N ARG A 337 28.46 11.99 13.87
CA ARG A 337 27.24 11.89 13.06
C ARG A 337 27.22 10.58 12.27
N LEU A 338 28.34 10.24 11.63
CA LEU A 338 28.49 8.98 10.89
C LEU A 338 28.36 7.76 11.81
N GLU A 339 28.96 7.80 13.00
CA GLU A 339 28.81 6.75 14.01
C GLU A 339 27.35 6.59 14.48
N CYS A 340 26.64 7.70 14.72
CA CYS A 340 25.23 7.67 15.10
C CYS A 340 24.36 7.08 13.99
N VAL A 341 24.55 7.53 12.74
CA VAL A 341 23.83 6.98 11.58
C VAL A 341 24.15 5.49 11.41
N ALA A 342 25.41 5.09 11.55
CA ALA A 342 25.81 3.69 11.47
C ALA A 342 25.20 2.84 12.60
N ALA A 343 25.11 3.37 13.83
CA ALA A 343 24.48 2.70 14.96
C ALA A 343 22.97 2.50 14.73
N VAL A 344 22.25 3.52 14.26
CA VAL A 344 20.83 3.44 13.91
C VAL A 344 20.61 2.44 12.76
N GLN A 345 21.48 2.46 11.73
CA GLN A 345 21.44 1.49 10.64
C GLN A 345 21.72 0.06 11.14
N ALA A 346 22.66 -0.13 12.05
CA ALA A 346 23.00 -1.43 12.62
C ALA A 346 21.86 -1.99 13.50
N GLU A 347 21.23 -1.17 14.33
CA GLU A 347 20.06 -1.57 15.13
C GLU A 347 18.91 -2.02 14.22
N ARG A 348 18.66 -1.30 13.13
CA ARG A 348 17.63 -1.68 12.15
C ARG A 348 17.99 -2.91 11.35
N ALA A 349 19.27 -3.11 11.02
CA ALA A 349 19.72 -4.34 10.38
C ALA A 349 19.51 -5.56 11.29
N LEU A 350 19.70 -5.40 12.61
CA LEU A 350 19.34 -6.42 13.59
C LEU A 350 17.83 -6.66 13.67
N ALA A 351 17.00 -5.61 13.59
CA ALA A 351 15.55 -5.74 13.57
C ALA A 351 15.03 -6.50 12.33
N VAL A 352 15.57 -6.19 11.14
CA VAL A 352 15.26 -6.93 9.91
C VAL A 352 15.72 -8.38 10.00
N ARG A 353 16.93 -8.64 10.51
CA ARG A 353 17.39 -10.01 10.78
C ARG A 353 16.45 -10.76 11.72
N GLY A 354 15.97 -10.12 12.80
CA GLY A 354 15.01 -10.73 13.70
C GLY A 354 13.68 -11.06 13.02
N CYS A 355 13.23 -10.21 12.08
CA CYS A 355 12.05 -10.49 11.26
C CYS A 355 12.31 -11.66 10.27
N GLU A 356 13.50 -11.76 9.69
CA GLU A 356 13.88 -12.88 8.81
C GLU A 356 13.92 -14.21 9.57
N GLU A 357 14.47 -14.22 10.79
CA GLU A 357 14.47 -15.39 11.67
C GLU A 357 13.04 -15.81 12.03
N SER A 358 12.17 -14.83 12.34
CA SER A 358 10.75 -15.09 12.59
C SER A 358 10.01 -15.61 11.36
N LEU A 359 10.36 -15.14 10.15
CA LEU A 359 9.80 -15.62 8.90
C LEU A 359 10.21 -17.07 8.65
N ALA A 360 11.48 -17.42 8.85
CA ALA A 360 11.98 -18.78 8.71
C ALA A 360 11.27 -19.75 9.66
N ALA A 361 11.05 -19.34 10.92
CA ALA A 361 10.27 -20.13 11.87
C ALA A 361 8.81 -20.31 11.42
N ALA A 362 8.16 -19.25 10.93
CA ALA A 362 6.80 -19.32 10.41
C ALA A 362 6.70 -20.24 9.19
N GLU A 363 7.66 -20.18 8.26
CA GLU A 363 7.74 -21.07 7.10
C GLU A 363 7.89 -22.55 7.49
N GLU A 364 8.72 -22.84 8.49
CA GLU A 364 8.86 -24.19 9.02
C GLU A 364 7.55 -24.69 9.64
N THR A 365 6.89 -23.85 10.45
CA THR A 365 5.59 -24.22 11.07
C THR A 365 4.51 -24.48 10.02
N ASN A 366 4.38 -23.60 9.01
CA ASN A 366 3.43 -23.78 7.92
C ASN A 366 3.74 -25.05 7.13
N SER A 367 5.01 -25.32 6.81
CA SER A 367 5.42 -26.56 6.13
C SER A 367 5.02 -27.82 6.91
N ARG A 368 5.25 -27.84 8.23
CA ARG A 368 4.86 -28.95 9.11
C ARG A 368 3.34 -29.16 9.13
N VAL A 369 2.57 -28.09 9.29
CA VAL A 369 1.10 -28.17 9.34
C VAL A 369 0.53 -28.58 7.98
N GLN A 370 1.09 -28.11 6.87
CA GLN A 370 0.70 -28.53 5.53
C GLN A 370 0.99 -30.02 5.28
N GLN A 371 2.11 -30.54 5.78
CA GLN A 371 2.40 -31.99 5.73
C GLN A 371 1.40 -32.78 6.58
N ALA A 372 1.07 -32.31 7.78
CA ALA A 372 0.07 -32.95 8.63
C ALA A 372 -1.33 -32.95 7.99
N LEU A 373 -1.73 -31.86 7.33
CA LEU A 373 -2.99 -31.78 6.59
C LEU A 373 -3.01 -32.77 5.41
N LYS A 374 -1.90 -32.91 4.67
CA LYS A 374 -1.79 -33.93 3.61
C LYS A 374 -1.96 -35.34 4.17
N HIS A 375 -1.31 -35.63 5.30
CA HIS A 375 -1.43 -36.93 5.96
C HIS A 375 -2.87 -37.20 6.43
N ALA A 376 -3.52 -36.22 7.07
CA ALA A 376 -4.91 -36.34 7.52
C ALA A 376 -5.87 -36.59 6.34
N ARG A 377 -5.66 -35.93 5.20
CA ARG A 377 -6.45 -36.17 3.97
C ARG A 377 -6.27 -37.58 3.42
N MET A 378 -5.03 -38.07 3.35
CA MET A 378 -4.77 -39.44 2.89
C MET A 378 -5.40 -40.48 3.82
N GLU A 379 -5.37 -40.24 5.14
CA GLU A 379 -6.01 -41.15 6.10
C GLU A 379 -7.53 -41.12 5.94
N LEU A 380 -8.15 -39.95 5.71
CA LEU A 380 -9.57 -39.85 5.41
C LEU A 380 -9.94 -40.63 4.14
N GLU A 381 -9.19 -40.45 3.04
CA GLU A 381 -9.40 -41.20 1.80
C GLU A 381 -9.30 -42.71 2.03
N LYS A 382 -8.34 -43.16 2.83
CA LYS A 382 -8.20 -44.56 3.23
C LYS A 382 -9.42 -45.06 4.01
N ARG A 383 -9.94 -44.29 4.97
CA ARG A 383 -11.13 -44.68 5.76
C ARG A 383 -12.40 -44.71 4.93
N ILE A 384 -12.55 -43.78 3.98
CA ILE A 384 -13.65 -43.79 3.01
C ILE A 384 -13.58 -45.08 2.18
N HIS A 385 -12.39 -45.43 1.67
CA HIS A 385 -12.22 -46.66 0.90
C HIS A 385 -12.50 -47.93 1.72
N GLU A 386 -12.07 -47.98 2.99
CA GLU A 386 -12.39 -49.09 3.90
C GLU A 386 -13.90 -49.23 4.13
N TYR A 387 -14.61 -48.11 4.31
CA TYR A 387 -16.07 -48.08 4.43
C TYR A 387 -16.75 -48.55 3.15
N ASP A 388 -16.36 -48.01 1.99
CA ASP A 388 -16.91 -48.39 0.68
C ASP A 388 -16.74 -49.90 0.44
N THR A 389 -15.56 -50.45 0.76
CA THR A 389 -15.29 -51.89 0.67
C THR A 389 -16.21 -52.70 1.60
N CYS A 390 -16.46 -52.24 2.83
CA CYS A 390 -17.37 -52.92 3.74
C CYS A 390 -18.83 -52.92 3.25
N VAL A 391 -19.24 -51.83 2.59
CA VAL A 391 -20.56 -51.70 1.96
C VAL A 391 -20.68 -52.63 0.75
N GLU A 392 -19.66 -52.66 -0.12
CA GLU A 392 -19.61 -53.54 -1.29
C GLU A 392 -19.63 -55.04 -0.89
N GLU A 393 -18.88 -55.42 0.14
CA GLU A 393 -18.79 -56.80 0.64
C GLU A 393 -19.99 -57.24 1.51
N LYS A 394 -20.97 -56.35 1.78
CA LYS A 394 -22.14 -56.60 2.64
C LYS A 394 -21.78 -57.13 4.03
N LYS A 395 -20.76 -56.53 4.65
CA LYS A 395 -20.35 -56.87 6.02
C LYS A 395 -21.47 -56.56 7.03
N PRO A 396 -21.47 -57.24 8.21
CA PRO A 396 -22.50 -57.02 9.23
C PRO A 396 -22.60 -55.56 9.65
N GLU A 397 -23.82 -55.07 9.87
CA GLU A 397 -24.15 -53.64 10.11
C GLU A 397 -23.30 -52.99 11.21
N GLY A 398 -22.97 -53.74 12.28
CA GLY A 398 -22.12 -53.22 13.36
C GLY A 398 -20.68 -52.89 12.92
N LEU A 399 -20.12 -53.62 11.96
CA LEU A 399 -18.78 -53.34 11.44
C LEU A 399 -18.77 -52.14 10.49
N THR A 400 -19.82 -52.03 9.66
CA THR A 400 -20.02 -50.91 8.74
C THR A 400 -20.25 -49.60 9.52
N GLN A 401 -20.99 -49.66 10.63
CA GLN A 401 -21.18 -48.51 11.51
C GLN A 401 -19.86 -48.05 12.16
N VAL A 402 -19.02 -48.98 12.62
CA VAL A 402 -17.69 -48.64 13.16
C VAL A 402 -16.80 -48.01 12.10
N ALA A 403 -16.82 -48.51 10.86
CA ALA A 403 -16.08 -47.90 9.75
C ALA A 403 -16.56 -46.47 9.45
N LEU A 404 -17.87 -46.23 9.46
CA LEU A 404 -18.45 -44.89 9.29
C LEU A 404 -18.04 -43.94 10.42
N ASP A 405 -18.04 -44.42 11.67
CA ASP A 405 -17.58 -43.63 12.82
C ASP A 405 -16.10 -43.26 12.70
N GLN A 406 -15.25 -44.14 12.15
CA GLN A 406 -13.85 -43.83 11.84
C GLN A 406 -13.71 -42.78 10.72
N VAL A 407 -14.58 -42.79 9.71
CA VAL A 407 -14.62 -41.74 8.68
C VAL A 407 -14.93 -40.38 9.32
N HIS A 408 -15.98 -40.28 10.14
CA HIS A 408 -16.32 -39.02 10.82
C HIS A 408 -15.19 -38.51 11.74
N LEU A 409 -14.50 -39.40 12.46
CA LEU A 409 -13.33 -39.03 13.26
C LEU A 409 -12.18 -38.51 12.39
N ALA A 410 -11.93 -39.14 11.24
CA ALA A 410 -10.92 -38.70 10.29
C ALA A 410 -11.30 -37.35 9.63
N GLU A 411 -12.58 -37.13 9.33
CA GLU A 411 -13.11 -35.85 8.82
C GLU A 411 -12.90 -34.73 9.84
N GLN A 412 -13.21 -34.98 11.12
CA GLN A 412 -12.96 -34.01 12.19
C GLN A 412 -11.46 -33.68 12.31
N ALA A 413 -10.58 -34.69 12.20
CA ALA A 413 -9.13 -34.48 12.20
C ALA A 413 -8.66 -33.64 11.00
N VAL A 414 -9.25 -33.83 9.81
CA VAL A 414 -8.99 -33.01 8.62
C VAL A 414 -9.46 -31.57 8.85
N GLU A 415 -10.64 -31.36 9.42
CA GLU A 415 -11.14 -30.00 9.69
C GLU A 415 -10.30 -29.27 10.74
N ASP A 416 -9.87 -29.94 11.80
CA ASP A 416 -9.01 -29.35 12.83
C ASP A 416 -7.62 -29.02 12.29
N THR A 417 -7.03 -29.92 11.49
CA THR A 417 -5.74 -29.64 10.82
C THR A 417 -5.87 -28.57 9.74
N ARG A 418 -7.02 -28.48 9.06
CA ARG A 418 -7.31 -27.41 8.09
C ARG A 418 -7.37 -26.05 8.78
N LYS A 419 -8.06 -25.93 9.92
CA LYS A 419 -8.09 -24.68 10.71
C LYS A 419 -6.68 -24.25 11.11
N ARG A 420 -5.87 -25.16 11.67
CA ARG A 420 -4.47 -24.89 12.00
C ARG A 420 -3.63 -24.50 10.79
N ALA A 421 -3.90 -25.08 9.62
CA ALA A 421 -3.20 -24.72 8.38
C ALA A 421 -3.54 -23.31 7.91
N VAL A 422 -4.78 -22.87 8.09
CA VAL A 422 -5.21 -21.48 7.82
C VAL A 422 -4.53 -20.53 8.81
N GLU A 423 -4.59 -20.82 10.11
CA GLU A 423 -3.92 -20.01 11.15
C GLU A 423 -2.40 -19.88 10.92
N ALA A 424 -1.73 -20.98 10.56
CA ALA A 424 -0.30 -20.97 10.25
C ALA A 424 0.02 -20.19 8.96
N ALA A 425 -0.87 -20.22 7.97
CA ALA A 425 -0.73 -19.42 6.75
C ALA A 425 -0.92 -17.92 7.03
N GLU A 426 -1.92 -17.56 7.83
CA GLU A 426 -2.15 -16.17 8.26
C GLU A 426 -0.97 -15.63 9.06
N ALA A 427 -0.41 -16.40 10.01
CA ALA A 427 0.78 -16.01 10.77
C ALA A 427 2.02 -15.82 9.88
N LEU A 428 2.17 -16.64 8.84
CA LEU A 428 3.23 -16.49 7.84
C LEU A 428 3.04 -15.24 6.98
N ASP A 429 1.79 -14.92 6.60
CA ASP A 429 1.49 -13.70 5.86
C ASP A 429 1.70 -12.44 6.71
N GLU A 430 1.39 -12.48 8.01
CA GLU A 430 1.66 -11.40 8.96
C GLU A 430 3.17 -11.15 9.14
N THR A 431 3.97 -12.20 9.29
CA THR A 431 5.44 -12.08 9.41
C THR A 431 6.07 -11.54 8.12
N ARG A 432 5.60 -11.98 6.94
CA ARG A 432 6.01 -11.42 5.64
C ARG A 432 5.67 -9.93 5.52
N LEU A 433 4.47 -9.54 5.96
CA LEU A 433 4.04 -8.15 5.94
C LEU A 433 4.91 -7.29 6.87
N ARG A 434 5.25 -7.80 8.06
CA ARG A 434 6.14 -7.13 9.01
C ARG A 434 7.53 -6.90 8.41
N LEU A 435 8.14 -7.93 7.85
CA LEU A 435 9.45 -7.83 7.19
C LEU A 435 9.43 -6.77 6.07
N ARG A 436 8.37 -6.77 5.25
CA ARG A 436 8.21 -5.79 4.17
C ARG A 436 8.10 -4.36 4.70
N ARG A 437 7.35 -4.14 5.78
CA ARG A 437 7.23 -2.80 6.40
C ARG A 437 8.58 -2.29 6.88
N GLU A 438 9.37 -3.14 7.54
CA GLU A 438 10.70 -2.73 8.01
C GLU A 438 11.68 -2.46 6.86
N GLN A 439 11.67 -3.29 5.83
CA GLN A 439 12.48 -3.06 4.62
C GLN A 439 12.11 -1.75 3.91
N GLN A 440 10.81 -1.43 3.81
CA GLN A 440 10.36 -0.17 3.21
C GLN A 440 10.77 1.06 4.04
N GLN A 441 10.72 0.96 5.37
CA GLN A 441 11.18 2.04 6.24
C GLN A 441 12.68 2.27 6.11
N GLN A 442 13.49 1.20 6.01
CA GLN A 442 14.93 1.33 5.76
C GLN A 442 15.23 2.05 4.43
N LEU A 443 14.48 1.75 3.38
CA LEU A 443 14.62 2.38 2.07
C LEU A 443 14.18 3.85 2.07
N ALA A 444 13.12 4.20 2.80
CA ALA A 444 12.60 5.57 2.88
C ALA A 444 13.58 6.55 3.53
N GLU A 445 14.36 6.09 4.52
CA GLU A 445 15.28 6.95 5.27
C GLU A 445 16.70 6.98 4.67
N GLY A 446 17.00 6.13 3.70
CA GLY A 446 18.28 6.10 2.97
C GLY A 446 18.52 7.28 2.01
N GLY A 447 17.66 8.31 2.02
CA GLY A 447 17.92 9.56 1.30
C GLY A 447 17.85 9.48 -0.22
N ALA A 448 17.15 8.50 -0.81
CA ALA A 448 16.85 8.48 -2.24
C ALA A 448 15.53 9.24 -2.52
N GLU A 449 15.44 10.50 -2.09
CA GLU A 449 14.22 11.33 -2.22
C GLU A 449 14.07 12.07 -3.56
N ALA A 450 14.90 11.84 -4.59
CA ALA A 450 14.84 12.67 -5.81
C ALA A 450 14.12 12.07 -7.03
N GLU A 451 13.83 10.76 -7.10
CA GLU A 451 13.15 10.14 -8.27
C GLU A 451 12.22 8.95 -7.90
N ALA A 452 11.76 8.87 -6.66
CA ALA A 452 10.91 7.78 -6.22
C ALA A 452 9.49 7.95 -6.79
N LEU A 453 9.20 7.29 -7.91
CA LEU A 453 7.83 7.09 -8.37
C LEU A 453 6.98 6.55 -7.21
N PRO A 454 5.75 7.04 -7.03
CA PRO A 454 4.86 6.54 -6.00
C PRO A 454 4.64 5.04 -6.21
N GLY A 455 4.69 4.25 -5.14
CA GLY A 455 4.36 2.83 -5.19
C GLY A 455 5.10 1.96 -4.18
N VAL A 456 4.54 0.78 -3.90
CA VAL A 456 5.13 -0.22 -3.01
C VAL A 456 6.26 -0.93 -3.75
N GLN A 457 7.48 -0.89 -3.20
CA GLN A 457 8.59 -1.68 -3.73
C GLN A 457 8.45 -3.15 -3.30
N VAL A 458 8.53 -4.07 -4.26
CA VAL A 458 8.26 -5.50 -4.07
C VAL A 458 9.27 -6.32 -4.88
N ALA A 459 9.89 -7.33 -4.25
CA ALA A 459 10.70 -8.31 -4.96
C ALA A 459 9.81 -9.28 -5.75
N VAL A 460 10.29 -9.80 -6.89
CA VAL A 460 9.49 -10.70 -7.77
C VAL A 460 8.90 -11.90 -7.03
N ARG A 461 9.64 -12.47 -6.06
CA ARG A 461 9.17 -13.62 -5.25
C ARG A 461 7.93 -13.30 -4.41
N ALA A 462 7.76 -12.05 -4.00
CA ALA A 462 6.63 -11.59 -3.18
C ALA A 462 5.48 -11.01 -4.02
N LEU A 463 5.60 -11.01 -5.35
CA LEU A 463 4.61 -10.39 -6.24
C LEU A 463 3.25 -11.10 -6.18
N ASN A 464 3.25 -12.42 -6.02
CA ASN A 464 2.03 -13.21 -5.81
C ASN A 464 1.24 -12.74 -4.58
N ASP A 465 1.96 -12.55 -3.47
CA ASP A 465 1.38 -12.22 -2.18
C ASP A 465 0.78 -10.80 -2.20
N VAL A 466 1.38 -9.87 -2.96
CA VAL A 466 0.87 -8.51 -3.12
C VAL A 466 -0.28 -8.42 -4.11
N LEU A 467 -0.12 -8.98 -5.32
CA LEU A 467 -1.04 -8.73 -6.43
C LEU A 467 -2.25 -9.65 -6.43
N ILE A 468 -2.06 -10.92 -6.04
CA ILE A 468 -3.10 -11.95 -6.18
C ILE A 468 -3.75 -12.22 -4.82
N ARG A 469 -2.95 -12.35 -3.76
CA ARG A 469 -3.47 -12.60 -2.40
C ARG A 469 -3.81 -11.33 -1.63
N ASP A 470 -3.33 -10.16 -2.08
CA ASP A 470 -3.43 -8.86 -1.39
C ASP A 470 -3.11 -8.96 0.11
N VAL A 471 -1.98 -9.57 0.45
CA VAL A 471 -1.50 -9.70 1.83
C VAL A 471 -1.29 -8.31 2.43
N GLY A 472 -2.11 -7.98 3.43
CA GLY A 472 -2.17 -6.66 4.06
C GLY A 472 -3.31 -5.76 3.57
N GLY A 473 -4.12 -6.23 2.60
CA GLY A 473 -5.33 -5.55 2.11
C GLY A 473 -5.07 -4.18 1.50
N LEU A 474 -3.86 -3.94 0.99
CA LEU A 474 -3.42 -2.62 0.53
C LEU A 474 -4.13 -2.22 -0.76
N ILE A 475 -4.29 -3.17 -1.69
CA ILE A 475 -4.94 -2.92 -2.98
C ILE A 475 -6.45 -2.73 -2.74
N ALA A 476 -7.06 -3.60 -1.94
CA ALA A 476 -8.46 -3.48 -1.55
C ALA A 476 -8.75 -2.15 -0.82
N ALA A 477 -7.92 -1.77 0.15
CA ALA A 477 -8.07 -0.50 0.89
C ALA A 477 -7.88 0.74 0.00
N SER A 478 -7.02 0.66 -1.02
CA SER A 478 -6.82 1.75 -1.98
C SER A 478 -8.05 1.99 -2.86
N GLY A 479 -8.88 0.95 -3.07
CA GLY A 479 -9.99 0.96 -4.01
C GLY A 479 -9.58 0.95 -5.50
N LYS A 480 -8.29 1.09 -5.81
CA LYS A 480 -7.74 1.19 -7.17
C LYS A 480 -7.22 -0.16 -7.68
N TRP A 481 -7.07 -0.27 -8.99
CA TRP A 481 -6.41 -1.43 -9.63
C TRP A 481 -4.88 -1.30 -9.57
N PRO A 482 -4.13 -2.40 -9.41
CA PRO A 482 -2.67 -2.35 -9.35
C PRO A 482 -2.02 -2.05 -10.71
N LEU A 483 -0.99 -1.20 -10.69
CA LEU A 483 -0.06 -0.95 -11.79
C LEU A 483 1.31 -1.50 -11.41
N VAL A 484 1.77 -2.51 -12.15
CA VAL A 484 3.10 -3.11 -11.96
C VAL A 484 4.10 -2.38 -12.86
N ILE A 485 5.07 -1.71 -12.23
CA ILE A 485 6.19 -1.04 -12.90
C ILE A 485 7.39 -1.99 -12.82
N ASP A 486 7.70 -2.64 -13.93
CA ASP A 486 8.75 -3.65 -14.02
C ASP A 486 9.68 -3.41 -15.21
N THR A 487 10.83 -2.80 -14.94
CA THR A 487 11.88 -2.56 -15.94
C THR A 487 12.67 -3.81 -16.32
N SER A 488 12.49 -4.94 -15.62
CA SER A 488 13.23 -6.18 -15.85
C SER A 488 12.49 -7.17 -16.75
N GLY A 489 11.17 -7.01 -16.88
CA GLY A 489 10.28 -7.93 -17.57
C GLY A 489 9.98 -9.23 -16.79
N GLN A 490 10.58 -9.46 -15.62
CA GLN A 490 10.37 -10.66 -14.80
C GLN A 490 8.93 -10.81 -14.31
N ALA A 491 8.24 -9.72 -13.99
CA ALA A 491 6.83 -9.74 -13.59
C ALA A 491 5.91 -10.14 -14.75
N SER A 492 6.23 -9.71 -15.98
CA SER A 492 5.49 -10.13 -17.18
C SER A 492 5.60 -11.63 -17.42
N VAL A 493 6.76 -12.23 -17.13
CA VAL A 493 6.99 -13.68 -17.21
C VAL A 493 6.24 -14.37 -16.08
N PHE A 494 6.41 -13.89 -14.85
CA PHE A 494 5.75 -14.44 -13.67
C PHE A 494 4.23 -14.52 -13.87
N LEU A 495 3.58 -13.42 -14.26
CA LEU A 495 2.12 -13.37 -14.42
C LEU A 495 1.61 -14.24 -15.58
N ARG A 496 2.41 -14.49 -16.61
CA ARG A 496 2.06 -15.43 -17.69
C ARG A 496 1.98 -16.88 -17.23
N TYR A 497 2.77 -17.26 -16.22
CA TYR A 497 2.74 -18.60 -15.63
C TYR A 497 1.79 -18.70 -14.43
N GLN A 498 1.17 -17.59 -14.00
CA GLN A 498 0.08 -17.61 -13.04
C GLN A 498 -1.26 -17.85 -13.72
N ASP A 499 -2.29 -18.18 -12.95
CA ASP A 499 -3.65 -18.38 -13.44
C ASP A 499 -4.37 -17.04 -13.77
N THR A 500 -3.79 -16.29 -14.73
CA THR A 500 -4.29 -14.99 -15.18
C THR A 500 -4.59 -14.99 -16.68
N ASN A 501 -5.48 -14.10 -17.12
CA ASN A 501 -5.76 -13.92 -18.53
C ASN A 501 -4.90 -12.79 -19.09
N TYR A 502 -3.91 -13.13 -19.90
CA TYR A 502 -2.86 -12.20 -20.33
C TYR A 502 -3.16 -11.57 -21.70
N VAL A 503 -3.26 -10.24 -21.72
CA VAL A 503 -3.50 -9.43 -22.93
C VAL A 503 -2.30 -8.52 -23.15
N ASN A 504 -1.64 -8.66 -24.31
CA ASN A 504 -0.54 -7.81 -24.71
C ASN A 504 -1.06 -6.72 -25.63
N ALA A 505 -0.87 -5.44 -25.26
CA ALA A 505 -1.39 -4.31 -26.00
C ALA A 505 -0.72 -4.08 -27.37
N LEU A 506 0.52 -4.54 -27.55
CA LEU A 506 1.22 -4.46 -28.83
C LEU A 506 0.84 -5.59 -29.79
N ASN A 507 0.21 -6.66 -29.30
CA ASN A 507 -0.21 -7.76 -30.14
C ASN A 507 -1.60 -7.48 -30.74
N SER A 508 -1.65 -7.19 -32.04
CA SER A 508 -2.90 -6.89 -32.76
C SER A 508 -3.98 -7.96 -32.59
N ARG A 509 -3.61 -9.25 -32.49
CA ARG A 509 -4.58 -10.34 -32.29
C ARG A 509 -5.27 -10.29 -30.93
N HIS A 510 -4.55 -9.88 -29.88
CA HIS A 510 -5.11 -9.78 -28.54
C HIS A 510 -6.04 -8.57 -28.41
N MET A 511 -5.75 -7.52 -29.20
CA MET A 511 -6.49 -6.27 -29.23
C MET A 511 -7.63 -6.23 -30.26
N GLU A 512 -7.91 -7.35 -30.95
CA GLU A 512 -9.13 -7.48 -31.72
C GLU A 512 -10.36 -7.38 -30.79
N PRO A 513 -11.42 -6.66 -31.18
CA PRO A 513 -12.58 -6.42 -30.29
C PRO A 513 -13.20 -7.70 -29.74
N HIS A 514 -13.25 -8.75 -30.57
CA HIS A 514 -13.79 -10.04 -30.16
C HIS A 514 -12.90 -10.75 -29.11
N MET A 515 -11.58 -10.72 -29.29
CA MET A 515 -10.61 -11.36 -28.39
C MET A 515 -10.53 -10.62 -27.05
N LEU A 516 -10.48 -9.29 -27.08
CA LEU A 516 -10.47 -8.44 -25.89
C LEU A 516 -11.74 -8.66 -25.04
N ARG A 517 -12.90 -8.67 -25.70
CA ARG A 517 -14.21 -8.95 -25.07
C ARG A 517 -14.26 -10.33 -24.43
N ARG A 518 -13.83 -11.37 -25.15
CA ARG A 518 -13.81 -12.76 -24.62
C ARG A 518 -12.81 -12.90 -23.47
N SER A 519 -11.67 -12.23 -23.55
CA SER A 519 -10.67 -12.22 -22.49
C SER A 519 -11.26 -11.63 -21.20
N LEU A 520 -11.93 -10.47 -21.30
CA LEU A 520 -12.58 -9.83 -20.17
C LEU A 520 -13.73 -10.69 -19.59
N LEU A 521 -14.62 -11.21 -20.44
CA LEU A 521 -15.73 -12.08 -20.02
C LEU A 521 -15.25 -13.37 -19.35
N GLY A 522 -14.25 -14.03 -19.92
CA GLY A 522 -13.66 -15.24 -19.33
C GLY A 522 -13.05 -14.95 -17.96
N SER A 523 -12.36 -13.82 -17.82
CA SER A 523 -11.76 -13.40 -16.55
C SER A 523 -12.83 -13.16 -15.48
N ILE A 524 -13.92 -12.46 -15.82
CA ILE A 524 -15.03 -12.19 -14.89
C ILE A 524 -15.74 -13.49 -14.49
N ARG A 525 -16.03 -14.38 -15.44
CA ARG A 525 -16.73 -15.66 -15.19
C ARG A 525 -15.97 -16.55 -14.21
N TYR A 526 -14.65 -16.68 -14.41
CA TYR A 526 -13.80 -17.53 -13.58
C TYR A 526 -13.27 -16.80 -12.33
N GLY A 527 -13.49 -15.49 -12.21
CA GLY A 527 -12.93 -14.68 -11.13
C GLY A 527 -11.41 -14.57 -11.19
N LYS A 528 -10.85 -14.63 -12.41
CA LYS A 528 -9.41 -14.55 -12.65
C LYS A 528 -8.98 -13.12 -12.91
N ALA A 529 -7.73 -12.85 -12.60
CA ALA A 529 -7.10 -11.58 -12.93
C ALA A 529 -6.91 -11.43 -14.45
N MET A 530 -7.36 -10.32 -15.02
CA MET A 530 -7.01 -9.91 -16.38
C MET A 530 -5.79 -8.99 -16.32
N VAL A 531 -4.74 -9.35 -17.05
CA VAL A 531 -3.46 -8.62 -17.10
C VAL A 531 -3.36 -7.91 -18.44
N LEU A 532 -3.20 -6.58 -18.40
CA LEU A 532 -2.93 -5.74 -19.56
C LEU A 532 -1.45 -5.32 -19.56
N ASP A 533 -0.67 -5.89 -20.48
CA ASP A 533 0.74 -5.58 -20.66
C ASP A 533 0.93 -4.47 -21.71
N LEU A 534 1.39 -3.31 -21.27
CA LEU A 534 1.71 -2.15 -22.11
C LEU A 534 3.17 -2.18 -22.62
N GLN A 535 3.99 -3.10 -22.12
CA GLN A 535 5.43 -3.17 -22.38
C GLN A 535 6.13 -1.81 -22.10
N ASP A 536 7.13 -1.45 -22.89
CA ASP A 536 7.91 -0.22 -22.79
C ASP A 536 7.24 1.00 -23.44
N CYS A 537 6.04 0.84 -24.02
CA CYS A 537 5.36 1.90 -24.79
C CYS A 537 4.24 2.57 -23.97
N ASP A 538 4.13 3.90 -24.03
CA ASP A 538 3.00 4.64 -23.45
C ASP A 538 1.77 4.55 -24.38
N LEU A 539 1.14 3.38 -24.42
CA LEU A 539 -0.09 3.15 -25.18
C LEU A 539 -1.36 3.51 -24.38
N TRP A 540 -1.22 3.98 -23.14
CA TRP A 540 -2.36 4.29 -22.27
C TRP A 540 -3.35 5.28 -22.89
N PRO A 541 -2.93 6.37 -23.57
CA PRO A 541 -3.86 7.29 -24.23
C PRO A 541 -4.70 6.66 -25.35
N GLU A 542 -4.21 5.60 -25.99
CA GLU A 542 -4.92 4.89 -27.08
C GLU A 542 -5.83 3.77 -26.54
N MET A 543 -5.61 3.29 -25.32
CA MET A 543 -6.40 2.20 -24.73
C MET A 543 -7.91 2.48 -24.70
N PRO A 544 -8.41 3.69 -24.32
CA PRO A 544 -9.84 3.99 -24.39
C PRO A 544 -10.42 3.75 -25.79
N ARG A 545 -9.73 4.23 -26.83
CA ARG A 545 -10.17 4.07 -28.23
C ARG A 545 -10.23 2.61 -28.66
N MET A 546 -9.33 1.77 -28.16
CA MET A 546 -9.29 0.34 -28.46
C MET A 546 -10.41 -0.42 -27.73
N PHE A 547 -10.66 -0.11 -26.46
CA PHE A 547 -11.76 -0.70 -25.69
C PHE A 547 -13.14 -0.23 -26.19
N ASP A 548 -13.25 1.00 -26.68
CA ASP A 548 -14.49 1.57 -27.23
C ASP A 548 -14.98 0.83 -28.49
N GLN A 549 -14.08 0.14 -29.22
CA GLN A 549 -14.46 -0.73 -30.34
C GLN A 549 -15.28 -1.95 -29.91
N VAL A 550 -15.19 -2.34 -28.63
CA VAL A 550 -16.06 -3.38 -28.05
C VAL A 550 -17.37 -2.76 -27.58
N GLN A 551 -17.26 -1.74 -26.73
CA GLN A 551 -18.39 -0.99 -26.18
C GLN A 551 -17.89 0.39 -25.72
N PRO A 552 -18.60 1.49 -26.02
CA PRO A 552 -18.18 2.82 -25.61
C PRO A 552 -18.10 2.95 -24.09
N GLY A 553 -16.99 3.50 -23.60
CA GLY A 553 -16.73 3.73 -22.18
C GLY A 553 -16.34 2.47 -21.40
N LEU A 554 -16.01 1.36 -22.06
CA LEU A 554 -15.74 0.08 -21.40
C LEU A 554 -14.54 0.15 -20.43
N LEU A 555 -13.45 0.79 -20.84
CA LEU A 555 -12.25 0.92 -19.99
C LEU A 555 -12.52 1.77 -18.75
N ALA A 556 -13.24 2.90 -18.89
CA ALA A 556 -13.64 3.72 -17.76
C ALA A 556 -14.54 2.94 -16.80
N ALA A 557 -15.52 2.20 -17.34
CA ALA A 557 -16.40 1.36 -16.55
C ALA A 557 -15.66 0.25 -15.79
N LEU A 558 -14.58 -0.28 -16.36
CA LEU A 558 -13.69 -1.26 -15.74
C LEU A 558 -12.83 -0.64 -14.62
N MET A 559 -12.24 0.54 -14.87
CA MET A 559 -11.42 1.27 -13.90
C MET A 559 -12.22 1.68 -12.65
N ASP A 560 -13.46 2.13 -12.85
CA ASP A 560 -14.37 2.52 -11.76
C ASP A 560 -15.06 1.32 -11.08
N LYS A 561 -14.72 0.07 -11.49
CA LYS A 561 -15.35 -1.20 -11.05
C LYS A 561 -16.86 -1.28 -11.29
N SER A 562 -17.39 -0.31 -12.02
CA SER A 562 -18.80 -0.11 -12.29
C SER A 562 -19.35 -1.27 -13.13
N LEU A 563 -18.54 -1.85 -14.01
CA LEU A 563 -18.88 -3.02 -14.82
C LEU A 563 -19.32 -4.24 -14.01
N LEU A 564 -18.77 -4.40 -12.80
CA LEU A 564 -19.08 -5.50 -11.88
C LEU A 564 -20.38 -5.24 -11.10
N ALA A 565 -20.79 -3.98 -10.97
CA ALA A 565 -22.00 -3.58 -10.27
C ALA A 565 -23.23 -3.71 -11.16
N GLY A 566 -24.24 -4.46 -10.69
CA GLY A 566 -25.55 -4.58 -11.33
C GLY A 566 -25.56 -5.39 -12.63
N GLU A 567 -24.72 -6.43 -12.73
CA GLU A 567 -24.63 -7.35 -13.88
C GLU A 567 -24.37 -6.65 -15.24
N ARG A 568 -23.76 -5.46 -15.24
CA ARG A 568 -23.50 -4.71 -16.47
C ARG A 568 -22.58 -5.43 -17.44
N TYR A 569 -21.76 -6.37 -16.98
CA TYR A 569 -21.00 -7.27 -17.84
C TYR A 569 -21.86 -8.10 -18.80
N ALA A 570 -23.16 -8.28 -18.52
CA ALA A 570 -24.08 -9.01 -19.39
C ALA A 570 -24.25 -8.34 -20.77
N SER A 571 -23.98 -7.04 -20.91
CA SER A 571 -24.00 -6.35 -22.21
C SER A 571 -22.89 -6.82 -23.16
N LEU A 572 -21.86 -7.47 -22.62
CA LEU A 572 -20.73 -7.97 -23.41
C LEU A 572 -21.00 -9.38 -23.98
N ILE A 573 -22.00 -10.10 -23.44
CA ILE A 573 -22.36 -11.45 -23.88
C ILE A 573 -23.08 -11.36 -25.22
N ARG A 574 -22.62 -12.13 -26.21
CA ARG A 574 -23.23 -12.24 -27.53
C ARG A 574 -23.87 -13.60 -27.69
N ALA A 575 -24.88 -13.70 -28.56
CA ALA A 575 -25.57 -14.96 -28.84
C ALA A 575 -24.65 -16.05 -29.42
N GLU A 576 -23.50 -15.66 -29.97
CA GLU A 576 -22.49 -16.53 -30.59
C GLU A 576 -21.54 -17.21 -29.58
N ASP A 577 -21.56 -16.81 -28.30
CA ASP A 577 -20.56 -17.25 -27.30
C ASP A 577 -20.82 -18.65 -26.72
N GLY A 578 -22.00 -19.23 -26.98
CA GLY A 578 -22.42 -20.55 -26.49
C GLY A 578 -23.00 -20.54 -25.07
N GLU A 579 -23.65 -21.64 -24.68
CA GLU A 579 -24.35 -21.84 -23.38
C GLU A 579 -23.43 -21.67 -22.15
N GLU A 580 -22.12 -21.74 -22.39
CA GLU A 580 -21.10 -21.51 -21.38
C GLU A 580 -21.11 -20.10 -20.78
N TYR A 581 -21.54 -19.11 -21.55
CA TYR A 581 -21.60 -17.70 -21.12
C TYR A 581 -23.03 -17.28 -20.76
N ASP A 582 -23.91 -18.23 -20.45
CA ASP A 582 -25.24 -17.93 -19.93
C ASP A 582 -25.17 -17.18 -18.60
N LYS A 583 -26.12 -16.27 -18.39
CA LYS A 583 -26.20 -15.42 -17.19
C LYS A 583 -26.15 -16.22 -15.89
N ASN A 584 -26.76 -17.41 -15.88
CA ASN A 584 -26.85 -18.28 -14.71
C ASN A 584 -25.51 -18.94 -14.32
N LYS A 585 -24.48 -18.88 -15.17
CA LYS A 585 -23.16 -19.48 -14.92
C LYS A 585 -22.17 -18.50 -14.27
N PHE A 586 -22.57 -17.25 -14.06
CA PHE A 586 -21.76 -16.25 -13.37
C PHE A 586 -22.06 -16.30 -11.87
N GLN A 587 -21.04 -16.62 -11.07
CA GLN A 587 -21.15 -16.68 -9.60
C GLN A 587 -20.72 -15.35 -8.98
N GLU A 588 -21.52 -14.81 -8.06
CA GLU A 588 -21.25 -13.52 -7.40
C GLU A 588 -19.92 -13.51 -6.65
N SER A 589 -19.53 -14.63 -6.04
CA SER A 589 -18.24 -14.79 -5.36
C SER A 589 -17.06 -14.63 -6.32
N ARG A 590 -17.17 -15.18 -7.54
CA ARG A 590 -16.12 -15.08 -8.57
C ARG A 590 -16.05 -13.69 -9.18
N ILE A 591 -17.19 -13.03 -9.38
CA ILE A 591 -17.24 -11.65 -9.87
C ILE A 591 -16.53 -10.72 -8.87
N LYS A 592 -16.74 -10.93 -7.55
CA LYS A 592 -16.03 -10.18 -6.50
C LYS A 592 -14.52 -10.46 -6.47
N ALA A 593 -14.11 -11.66 -6.89
CA ALA A 593 -12.70 -12.06 -6.96
C ALA A 593 -11.98 -11.58 -8.23
N PHE A 594 -12.71 -11.09 -9.25
CA PHE A 594 -12.11 -10.59 -10.48
C PHE A 594 -11.11 -9.45 -10.19
N GLY A 595 -9.92 -9.58 -10.77
CA GLY A 595 -8.85 -8.58 -10.70
C GLY A 595 -8.55 -7.98 -12.07
N PHE A 596 -8.20 -6.70 -12.11
CA PHE A 596 -7.61 -6.07 -13.30
C PHE A 596 -6.23 -5.54 -12.95
N LEU A 597 -5.21 -5.90 -13.72
CA LEU A 597 -3.83 -5.49 -13.50
C LEU A 597 -3.27 -4.87 -14.78
N VAL A 598 -2.49 -3.80 -14.62
CA VAL A 598 -1.75 -3.19 -15.72
C VAL A 598 -0.26 -3.38 -15.46
N ILE A 599 0.50 -3.81 -16.47
CA ILE A 599 1.96 -3.90 -16.40
C ILE A 599 2.56 -2.90 -17.38
N THR A 600 3.61 -2.22 -16.96
CA THR A 600 4.45 -1.41 -17.83
C THR A 600 5.92 -1.60 -17.47
N ALA A 601 6.76 -1.64 -18.50
CA ALA A 601 8.20 -1.65 -18.37
C ALA A 601 8.82 -0.24 -18.53
N ALA A 602 7.96 0.76 -18.79
CA ALA A 602 8.36 2.16 -18.80
C ALA A 602 8.90 2.60 -17.43
N ARG A 603 10.11 3.18 -17.43
CA ARG A 603 10.75 3.72 -16.20
C ARG A 603 9.91 4.80 -15.55
N ILE A 604 9.17 5.59 -16.32
CA ILE A 604 8.26 6.63 -15.84
C ILE A 604 6.91 6.39 -16.52
N PRO A 605 5.94 5.77 -15.83
CA PRO A 605 4.61 5.56 -16.36
C PRO A 605 3.86 6.88 -16.53
N ASN A 606 2.83 6.85 -17.38
CA ASN A 606 1.96 7.99 -17.60
C ASN A 606 1.34 8.50 -16.27
N PRO A 607 1.36 9.82 -15.99
CA PRO A 607 0.83 10.37 -14.74
C PRO A 607 -0.67 10.13 -14.56
N GLN A 608 -1.45 10.04 -15.64
CA GLN A 608 -2.88 9.73 -15.57
C GLN A 608 -3.12 8.30 -15.08
N LEU A 609 -2.30 7.36 -15.57
CA LEU A 609 -2.34 5.96 -15.16
C LEU A 609 -1.95 5.82 -13.68
N LEU A 610 -0.87 6.49 -13.25
CA LEU A 610 -0.44 6.51 -11.84
C LEU A 610 -1.50 7.09 -10.90
N ALA A 611 -2.25 8.10 -11.32
CA ALA A 611 -3.31 8.68 -10.50
C ALA A 611 -4.50 7.72 -10.31
N GLN A 612 -4.83 6.91 -11.31
CA GLN A 612 -5.97 5.99 -11.30
C GLN A 612 -5.66 4.60 -10.72
N THR A 613 -4.37 4.25 -10.60
CA THR A 613 -3.93 2.92 -10.17
C THR A 613 -3.15 2.95 -8.85
N TYR A 614 -2.96 1.77 -8.27
CA TYR A 614 -2.08 1.55 -7.13
C TYR A 614 -0.73 1.03 -7.64
N ALA A 615 0.30 1.86 -7.59
CA ALA A 615 1.59 1.53 -8.16
C ALA A 615 2.37 0.51 -7.29
N VAL A 616 2.90 -0.52 -7.95
CA VAL A 616 3.74 -1.58 -7.39
C VAL A 616 5.01 -1.64 -8.22
N ARG A 617 6.14 -1.30 -7.62
CA ARG A 617 7.44 -1.28 -8.30
C ARG A 617 8.19 -2.57 -8.02
N VAL A 618 8.62 -3.24 -9.09
CA VAL A 618 9.38 -4.48 -8.98
C VAL A 618 10.86 -4.16 -8.78
N MET A 619 11.44 -4.65 -7.69
CA MET A 619 12.86 -4.51 -7.40
C MET A 619 13.63 -5.68 -8.02
N ILE A 620 14.68 -5.37 -8.76
CA ILE A 620 15.65 -6.36 -9.22
C ILE A 620 16.58 -6.63 -8.05
N THR A 621 16.43 -7.80 -7.42
CA THR A 621 17.45 -8.32 -6.51
C THR A 621 18.58 -8.87 -7.39
N GLU A 622 19.74 -8.20 -7.40
CA GLU A 622 20.95 -8.68 -8.07
C GLU A 622 21.44 -10.03 -7.52
#